data_AF-A0A5Q0M437-F1
#
_entry.id   AF-A0A5Q0M437-F1
#
_cell.length_a   1.000
_cell.length_b   1.000
_cell.length_c   1.000
_cell.angle_alpha   90.00
_cell.angle_beta   90.00
_cell.angle_gamma   90.00
#
_symmetry.space_group_name_H-M   'P 1'
#
loop_
_entity.id
_entity.type
_entity.pdbx_description
1 polymer ?
#
loop_
_entity_poly.entity_id
_entity_poly.type
_entity_poly.pdbx_seq_one_letter_code
_entity_poly.pdbx_strand_id
1 'polypeptide(L)'
;MTLLWWVVFHALDALFWLWILRWGGAAWLEGRFLSGFLVNIFAPRWGAEGLRMFALLMLVVCAISFVWGLLMPEVRCWYSGHC
;
A
#
# COMPACT_ATOMS: atom_id res chain seq x y z
N MET A 1 5.18 13.79 -10.79
CA MET A 1 4.38 12.68 -11.31
C MET A 1 3.06 13.24 -11.80
N THR A 2 2.55 12.84 -12.97
CA THR A 2 1.26 13.36 -13.44
C THR A 2 0.13 12.93 -12.51
N LEU A 3 -1.00 13.66 -12.50
CA LEU A 3 -2.17 13.31 -11.68
C LEU A 3 -2.68 11.90 -12.01
N LEU A 4 -2.72 11.54 -13.30
CA LEU A 4 -3.14 10.22 -13.74
C LEU A 4 -2.28 9.11 -13.10
N TRP A 5 -0.95 9.24 -13.20
CA TRP A 5 -0.06 8.25 -12.60
C TRP A 5 -0.20 8.21 -11.08
N TRP A 6 -0.36 9.37 -10.42
CA TRP A 6 -0.63 9.43 -8.98
C TRP A 6 -1.87 8.64 -8.57
N VAL A 7 -2.98 8.82 -9.29
CA VAL A 7 -4.21 8.07 -9.06
C VAL A 7 -4.00 6.58 -9.31
N VAL A 8 -3.36 6.20 -10.42
CA VAL A 8 -3.13 4.78 -10.77
C VAL A 8 -2.27 4.08 -9.73
N PHE A 9 -1.16 4.69 -9.29
CA PHE A 9 -0.28 4.09 -8.29
C PHE A 9 -1.00 3.88 -6.95
N HIS A 10 -1.75 4.87 -6.48
CA HIS A 10 -2.49 4.72 -5.23
C HIS A 10 -3.70 3.79 -5.35
N ALA A 11 -4.35 3.71 -6.52
CA ALA A 11 -5.39 2.72 -6.76
C ALA A 11 -4.85 1.29 -6.71
N LEU A 12 -3.70 1.04 -7.35
CA LEU A 12 -3.05 -0.27 -7.32
C LEU A 12 -2.57 -0.65 -5.91
N ASP A 13 -1.96 0.30 -5.19
CA ASP A 13 -1.52 0.11 -3.81
C ASP A 13 -2.71 -0.18 -2.89
N ALA A 14 -3.78 0.61 -2.96
CA ALA A 14 -5.00 0.36 -2.20
C ALA A 14 -5.65 -0.98 -2.53
N LEU A 15 -5.70 -1.38 -3.81
CA LEU A 15 -6.21 -2.68 -4.24
C LEU A 15 -5.39 -3.84 -3.65
N PHE A 16 -4.07 -3.71 -3.64
CA PHE A 16 -3.17 -4.70 -3.04
C PHE A 16 -3.45 -4.87 -1.54
N TRP A 17 -3.52 -3.78 -0.78
CA TRP A 17 -3.83 -3.86 0.65
C TRP A 17 -5.25 -4.33 0.94
N LEU A 18 -6.24 -3.94 0.12
CA LEU A 18 -7.61 -4.44 0.22
C LEU A 18 -7.70 -5.93 -0.05
N TRP A 19 -6.92 -6.45 -1.00
CA TRP A 19 -6.85 -7.89 -1.27
C TRP A 19 -6.33 -8.66 -0.05
N ILE A 20 -5.27 -8.15 0.60
CA ILE A 20 -4.75 -8.72 1.86
C ILE A 20 -5.80 -8.66 2.96
N LEU A 21 -6.47 -7.52 3.12
CA LEU A 21 -7.43 -7.27 4.19
C LEU A 21 -8.74 -8.07 4.04
N ARG A 22 -9.32 -8.14 2.84
CA ARG A 22 -10.70 -8.62 2.62
C ARG A 22 -10.88 -9.78 1.66
N TRP A 23 -9.95 -10.04 0.74
CA TRP A 23 -10.13 -11.04 -0.34
C TRP A 23 -9.24 -12.27 -0.20
N GLY A 24 -8.85 -12.59 1.04
CA GLY A 24 -8.09 -13.80 1.34
C GLY A 24 -6.58 -13.70 1.10
N GLY A 25 -6.04 -12.52 0.76
CA GLY A 25 -4.61 -12.33 0.59
C GLY A 25 -3.81 -12.60 1.87
N ALA A 26 -4.34 -12.26 3.04
CA ALA A 26 -3.71 -12.60 4.31
C ALA A 26 -3.54 -14.11 4.52
N ALA A 27 -4.57 -14.91 4.25
CA ALA A 27 -4.49 -16.37 4.35
C ALA A 27 -3.57 -16.99 3.28
N TRP A 28 -3.50 -16.36 2.10
CA TRP A 28 -2.58 -16.79 1.06
C TRP A 28 -1.11 -16.47 1.39
N LEU A 29 -0.84 -15.37 2.09
CA LEU A 29 0.51 -14.92 2.45
C LEU A 29 1.04 -15.50 3.76
N GLU A 30 0.17 -15.95 4.65
CA GLU A 30 0.53 -16.51 5.96
C GLU A 30 1.55 -17.65 5.83
N GLY A 31 2.64 -17.55 6.60
CA GLY A 31 3.73 -18.54 6.61
C GLY A 31 4.57 -18.61 5.33
N ARG A 32 4.32 -17.77 4.31
CA ARG A 32 5.09 -17.76 3.06
C ARG A 32 6.20 -16.72 3.09
N PHE A 33 7.35 -17.05 2.52
CA PHE A 33 8.45 -16.09 2.30
C PHE A 33 8.02 -14.89 1.45
N LEU A 34 7.05 -15.08 0.54
CA LEU A 34 6.46 -14.01 -0.28
C LEU A 34 5.89 -12.85 0.54
N SER A 35 5.38 -13.09 1.75
CA SER A 35 4.95 -12.02 2.64
C SER A 35 6.11 -11.09 3.03
N GLY A 36 7.32 -11.65 3.19
CA GLY A 36 8.59 -10.96 3.41
C GLY A 36 8.89 -9.90 2.36
N PHE A 37 8.68 -10.28 1.11
CA PHE A 37 8.98 -9.46 -0.05
C PHE A 37 7.85 -8.45 -0.36
N LEU A 38 6.59 -8.89 -0.29
CA LEU A 38 5.44 -8.08 -0.72
C LEU A 38 4.91 -7.14 0.37
N VAL A 39 5.10 -7.47 1.66
CA VAL A 39 4.52 -6.74 2.77
C VAL A 39 5.59 -6.09 3.63
N ASN A 40 6.44 -6.90 4.26
CA ASN A 40 7.50 -6.45 5.14
C ASN A 40 8.44 -7.62 5.44
N ILE A 41 9.74 -7.38 5.65
CA ILE A 41 10.72 -8.44 5.99
C ILE A 41 10.31 -9.29 7.21
N PHE A 42 9.53 -8.74 8.14
CA PHE A 42 9.02 -9.45 9.32
C PHE A 42 7.68 -10.17 9.09
N ALA A 43 6.99 -9.89 7.98
CA ALA A 43 5.69 -10.46 7.65
C ALA A 43 5.64 -12.00 7.58
N PRO A 44 6.71 -12.75 7.23
CA PRO A 44 6.68 -14.21 7.26
C PRO A 44 6.42 -14.78 8.66
N ARG A 45 6.63 -13.97 9.71
CA ARG A 45 6.44 -14.33 11.11
C ARG A 45 5.03 -14.00 11.61
N TRP A 46 4.26 -13.26 10.82
CA TRP A 46 2.92 -12.80 11.21
C TRP A 46 1.88 -13.85 10.85
N GLY A 47 0.91 -14.03 11.73
CA GLY A 47 -0.33 -14.74 11.37
C GLY A 47 -1.21 -13.89 10.46
N ALA A 48 -2.27 -14.49 9.91
CA ALA A 48 -3.21 -13.82 9.01
C ALA A 48 -3.78 -12.52 9.61
N GLU A 49 -4.03 -12.49 10.92
CA GLU A 49 -4.56 -11.29 11.59
C GLU A 49 -3.54 -10.15 11.66
N GLY A 50 -2.25 -10.46 11.85
CA GLY A 50 -1.17 -9.47 11.81
C GLY A 50 -1.01 -8.87 10.41
N LEU A 51 -1.12 -9.69 9.37
CA LEU A 51 -1.11 -9.23 7.97
C LEU A 51 -2.31 -8.32 7.67
N ARG A 52 -3.51 -8.63 8.18
CA ARG A 52 -4.70 -7.76 8.03
C ARG A 52 -4.54 -6.44 8.75
N MET A 53 -4.04 -6.45 9.99
CA MET A 53 -3.81 -5.21 10.76
C MET A 53 -2.79 -4.32 10.05
N PHE A 54 -1.71 -4.89 9.54
CA PHE A 54 -0.72 -4.15 8.77
C PHE A 54 -1.30 -3.58 7.47
N ALA A 55 -2.08 -4.36 6.73
CA ALA A 55 -2.75 -3.90 5.51
C ALA A 55 -3.73 -2.74 5.80
N LEU A 56 -4.44 -2.77 6.93
CA LEU A 56 -5.29 -1.65 7.36
C LEU A 56 -4.47 -0.38 7.63
N LEU A 57 -3.35 -0.50 8.35
CA LEU A 57 -2.47 0.64 8.60
C LEU A 57 -1.92 1.22 7.28
N MET A 58 -1.50 0.36 6.36
CA MET A 58 -1.02 0.79 5.05
C MET A 58 -2.11 1.44 4.20
N LEU A 59 -3.36 0.97 4.27
CA LEU A 59 -4.50 1.65 3.64
C LEU A 59 -4.71 3.07 4.19
N VAL A 60 -4.58 3.25 5.50
CA VAL A 60 -4.66 4.59 6.11
C VAL A 60 -3.53 5.49 5.61
N VAL A 61 -2.30 4.98 5.58
CA VAL A 61 -1.15 5.72 5.04
C VAL A 61 -1.36 6.08 3.58
N CYS A 62 -1.85 5.14 2.76
CA CYS A 62 -2.17 5.34 1.34
C CYS A 62 -3.25 6.42 1.15
N ALA A 63 -4.30 6.42 1.98
CA ALA A 63 -5.34 7.44 1.94
C ALA A 63 -4.80 8.83 2.30
N ILE A 64 -3.97 8.92 3.36
CA ILE A 64 -3.34 10.18 3.78
C ILE A 64 -2.41 10.70 2.67
N SER A 65 -1.54 9.85 2.13
CA SER A 65 -0.64 10.23 1.04
C SER A 65 -1.42 10.69 -0.18
N PHE A 66 -2.50 9.99 -0.55
CA PHE A 66 -3.37 10.36 -1.66
C PHE A 66 -3.90 11.78 -1.54
N VAL A 67 -4.53 12.07 -0.41
CA VAL A 67 -5.13 13.38 -0.12
C VAL A 67 -4.06 14.45 -0.09
N TRP A 68 -2.90 14.16 0.50
CA TRP A 68 -1.76 15.08 0.50
C TRP A 68 -1.34 15.46 -0.93
N GLY A 69 -1.16 14.48 -1.82
CA GLY A 69 -0.79 14.75 -3.22
C GLY A 69 -1.87 15.45 -4.03
N LEU A 70 -3.14 15.31 -3.66
CA LEU A 70 -4.25 16.06 -4.27
C LEU A 70 -4.24 17.53 -3.85
N LEU A 71 -4.03 17.80 -2.55
CA LEU A 71 -4.07 19.16 -1.99
C LEU A 71 -2.78 19.95 -2.24
N MET A 72 -1.64 19.26 -2.28
CA MET A 72 -0.31 19.85 -2.43
C MET A 72 0.39 19.24 -3.66
N PRO A 73 0.26 19.87 -4.84
CA PRO A 73 0.88 19.39 -6.08
C PRO A 73 2.40 19.26 -5.99
N GLU A 74 3.07 20.05 -5.13
CA GLU A 74 4.53 20.03 -5.00
C GLU A 74 5.05 18.65 -4.54
N VAL A 75 4.25 17.93 -3.76
CA VAL A 75 4.58 16.58 -3.26
C VAL A 75 4.62 15.56 -4.40
N ARG A 76 3.78 15.75 -5.42
CA ARG A 76 3.84 14.95 -6.64
C ARG A 76 5.06 15.31 -7.48
N CYS A 77 5.54 16.55 -7.41
CA CYS A 77 6.69 17.02 -8.18
C CYS A 77 8.03 16.64 -7.57
N TRP A 78 8.14 16.52 -6.24
CA TRP A 78 9.35 16.01 -5.59
C TRP A 78 9.77 14.65 -6.17
N TYR A 79 8.81 13.79 -6.49
CA TYR A 79 9.08 12.51 -7.14
C TYR A 79 9.51 12.57 -8.61
N SER A 80 9.24 13.67 -9.33
CA SER A 80 9.56 13.78 -10.78
C SER A 80 10.55 14.87 -11.16
N GLY A 81 10.97 15.74 -10.25
CA GLY A 81 11.88 16.87 -10.53
C GLY A 81 11.30 17.96 -11.43
N HIS A 82 10.08 17.77 -11.94
CA HIS A 82 9.39 18.69 -12.85
C HIS A 82 7.93 18.84 -12.41
N CYS A 83 7.54 20.10 -12.18
CA CYS A 83 6.22 20.66 -12.44
C CYS A 83 6.39 21.60 -13.65
#